data_AF-A0A2E5UP75-F1
#
_entry.id   AF-A0A2E5UP75-F1
#
_cell.length_a   1.000
_cell.length_b   1.000
_cell.length_c   1.000
_cell.angle_alpha   90.00
_cell.angle_beta   90.00
_cell.angle_gamma   90.00
#
_symmetry.space_group_name_H-M   'P 1'
#
loop_
_entity.id
_entity.type
_entity.pdbx_description
1 polymer ?
#
loop_
_entity_poly.entity_id
_entity_poly.type
_entity_poly.pdbx_seq_one_letter_code
_entity_poly.pdbx_strand_id
1 'polypeptide(L)'
;MKNKINIFTEELNSFKEIEKFKIKKDLIVCNNDKKWLEKIPHKNIELRFYDLGFSKNPQKIIPVKNHINKTGLNPLKNKSKTTVVFYDITSIYQKQPGSKVVECYGGWIPPKIKKTQSIQARSLCYFTVMAYCSGFKNIRAFVII
;
A
#
# COMPACT_ATOMS: atom_id res chain seq x y z
N MET A 1 10.51 -15.48 -16.50
CA MET A 1 10.58 -14.88 -15.15
C MET A 1 9.25 -14.25 -14.80
N LYS A 2 8.92 -14.14 -13.51
CA LYS A 2 7.66 -13.53 -13.07
C LYS A 2 7.76 -12.00 -13.17
N ASN A 3 6.89 -11.36 -13.95
CA ASN A 3 6.97 -9.92 -14.21
C ASN A 3 6.16 -9.06 -13.23
N LYS A 4 5.50 -9.68 -12.25
CA LYS A 4 4.70 -9.01 -11.22
C LYS A 4 4.70 -9.76 -9.89
N ILE A 5 4.57 -9.05 -8.78
CA ILE A 5 4.41 -9.62 -7.44
C ILE A 5 3.18 -8.99 -6.79
N ASN A 6 2.26 -9.83 -6.30
CA ASN A 6 1.14 -9.42 -5.48
C ASN A 6 1.55 -9.41 -4.00
N ILE A 7 1.56 -8.22 -3.41
CA ILE A 7 2.00 -7.96 -2.05
C ILE A 7 0.78 -7.61 -1.20
N PHE A 8 0.55 -8.38 -0.14
CA PHE A 8 -0.54 -8.14 0.80
C PHE A 8 -0.02 -7.44 2.05
N THR A 9 -0.77 -6.46 2.54
CA THR A 9 -0.58 -5.99 3.91
C THR A 9 -1.01 -7.07 4.91
N GLU A 10 -0.50 -6.98 6.13
CA GLU A 10 -0.85 -7.89 7.22
C GLU A 10 -2.36 -7.88 7.53
N GLU A 11 -2.98 -6.70 7.49
CA GLU A 11 -4.40 -6.51 7.72
C GLU A 11 -5.24 -7.26 6.68
N LEU A 12 -4.83 -7.21 5.40
CA LEU A 12 -5.49 -7.95 4.34
C LEU A 12 -5.24 -9.46 4.45
N ASN A 13 -4.01 -9.87 4.77
CA ASN A 13 -3.67 -11.28 4.92
C ASN A 13 -4.48 -11.97 6.04
N SER A 14 -4.89 -11.20 7.05
CA SER A 14 -5.71 -11.67 8.17
C SER A 14 -7.21 -11.71 7.85
N PHE A 15 -7.63 -11.20 6.69
CA PHE A 15 -9.03 -11.17 6.28
C PHE A 15 -9.48 -12.54 5.74
N LYS A 16 -10.39 -13.22 6.44
CA LYS A 16 -10.81 -14.60 6.15
C LYS A 16 -11.40 -14.78 4.74
N GLU A 17 -12.15 -13.80 4.23
CA GLU A 17 -12.84 -13.93 2.95
C GLU A 17 -11.99 -13.44 1.77
N ILE A 18 -10.67 -13.32 1.91
CA ILE A 18 -9.81 -12.82 0.84
C ILE A 18 -9.86 -13.68 -0.43
N GLU A 19 -10.15 -14.97 -0.29
CA GLU A 19 -10.22 -15.93 -1.39
C GLU A 19 -11.29 -15.55 -2.43
N LYS A 20 -12.38 -14.87 -2.03
CA LYS A 20 -13.45 -14.45 -2.95
C LYS A 20 -12.98 -13.50 -4.04
N PHE A 21 -11.89 -12.78 -3.79
CA PHE A 21 -11.29 -11.85 -4.74
C PHE A 21 -10.39 -12.53 -5.78
N LYS A 22 -10.10 -13.83 -5.62
CA LYS A 22 -9.26 -14.62 -6.54
C LYS A 22 -7.87 -14.00 -6.80
N ILE A 23 -7.32 -13.28 -5.81
CA ILE A 23 -5.99 -12.69 -5.90
C ILE A 23 -4.98 -13.66 -5.29
N LYS A 24 -4.05 -14.17 -6.10
CA LYS A 24 -2.92 -14.97 -5.60
C LYS A 24 -1.95 -14.09 -4.82
N LYS A 25 -1.75 -14.39 -3.54
CA LYS A 25 -0.76 -13.75 -2.67
C LYS A 25 0.64 -14.30 -2.98
N ASP A 26 1.61 -13.41 -3.16
CA ASP A 26 3.02 -13.78 -3.36
C ASP A 26 3.90 -13.40 -2.17
N LEU A 27 3.60 -12.27 -1.52
CA LEU A 27 4.37 -11.75 -0.40
C LEU A 27 3.44 -11.07 0.62
N ILE A 28 3.83 -11.09 1.89
CA ILE A 28 3.19 -10.35 2.98
C ILE A 28 4.17 -9.30 3.50
N VAL A 29 3.68 -8.11 3.79
CA VAL A 29 4.45 -7.03 4.41
C VAL A 29 3.88 -6.65 5.76
N CYS A 30 4.78 -6.47 6.72
CA CYS A 30 4.49 -6.10 8.11
C CYS A 30 5.27 -4.83 8.47
N ASN A 31 4.68 -3.94 9.27
CA ASN A 31 5.21 -2.58 9.51
C ASN A 31 6.63 -2.56 10.13
N ASN A 32 7.07 -3.65 10.75
CA ASN A 32 8.37 -3.75 11.43
C ASN A 32 9.43 -4.56 10.68
N ASP A 33 9.08 -5.15 9.52
CA ASP A 33 10.04 -5.91 8.73
C ASP A 33 10.32 -5.16 7.41
N LYS A 34 11.58 -4.79 7.17
CA LYS A 34 12.02 -4.21 5.89
C LYS A 34 12.63 -5.25 4.95
N LYS A 35 12.91 -6.46 5.44
CA LYS A 35 13.58 -7.54 4.69
C LYS A 35 12.71 -8.08 3.56
N TRP A 36 11.41 -7.80 3.55
CA TRP A 36 10.55 -8.19 2.42
C TRP A 36 10.99 -7.56 1.09
N LEU A 37 11.65 -6.40 1.10
CA LEU A 37 12.20 -5.79 -0.10
C LEU A 37 13.34 -6.62 -0.71
N GLU A 38 14.08 -7.36 0.11
CA GLU A 38 15.19 -8.24 -0.30
C GLU A 38 14.67 -9.48 -1.03
N LYS A 39 13.40 -9.85 -0.78
CA LYS A 39 12.72 -10.98 -1.45
C LYS A 39 12.27 -10.64 -2.88
N ILE A 40 12.42 -9.38 -3.31
CA ILE A 40 12.01 -8.91 -4.64
C ILE A 40 13.20 -9.02 -5.59
N PRO A 41 13.08 -9.76 -6.70
CA PRO A 41 14.24 -10.19 -7.50
C PRO A 41 14.95 -9.03 -8.23
N HIS A 42 14.23 -7.99 -8.65
CA HIS A 42 14.80 -6.85 -9.35
C HIS A 42 13.87 -5.64 -9.33
N LYS A 43 14.41 -4.43 -9.56
CA LYS A 43 13.68 -3.15 -9.45
C LYS A 43 12.61 -2.92 -10.52
N ASN A 44 12.75 -3.56 -11.69
CA ASN A 44 11.84 -3.36 -12.83
C ASN A 44 10.54 -4.20 -12.75
N ILE A 45 10.37 -5.02 -11.72
CA ILE A 45 9.17 -5.84 -11.54
C ILE A 45 7.97 -4.99 -11.15
N GLU A 46 6.77 -5.35 -11.61
CA GLU A 46 5.55 -4.67 -11.18
C GLU A 46 5.18 -5.11 -9.75
N LEU A 47 5.16 -4.17 -8.81
CA LEU A 47 4.67 -4.42 -7.46
C LEU A 47 3.20 -4.04 -7.36
N ARG A 48 2.34 -5.00 -7.00
CA ARG A 48 0.91 -4.80 -6.78
C ARG A 48 0.62 -4.90 -5.29
N PHE A 49 0.44 -3.77 -4.63
CA PHE A 49 0.07 -3.72 -3.22
C PHE A 49 -1.44 -3.82 -3.06
N TYR A 50 -1.88 -4.69 -2.18
CA TYR A 50 -3.28 -4.83 -1.78
C TYR A 50 -3.39 -4.57 -0.29
N ASP A 51 -4.28 -3.67 0.08
CA ASP A 51 -4.59 -3.34 1.46
C ASP A 51 -6.09 -3.53 1.74
N LEU A 52 -6.42 -3.79 3.01
CA LEU A 52 -7.79 -3.88 3.46
C LEU A 52 -8.31 -2.48 3.78
N GLY A 53 -9.50 -2.13 3.30
CA GLY A 53 -10.15 -0.90 3.71
C GLY A 53 -11.06 -1.06 4.92
N PHE A 54 -11.65 0.04 5.36
CA PHE A 54 -12.55 0.08 6.52
C PHE A 54 -14.00 -0.25 6.15
N SER A 55 -14.20 -1.37 5.47
CA SER A 55 -15.53 -1.87 5.09
C SER A 55 -15.90 -3.09 5.92
N LYS A 56 -17.16 -3.14 6.39
CA LYS A 56 -17.69 -4.30 7.15
C LYS A 56 -17.84 -5.54 6.27
N ASN A 57 -18.14 -5.34 5.00
CA ASN A 57 -18.30 -6.43 4.04
C ASN A 57 -17.62 -6.02 2.74
N PRO A 58 -16.29 -6.24 2.63
CA PRO A 58 -15.56 -5.89 1.43
C PRO A 58 -16.04 -6.68 0.22
N GLN A 59 -16.32 -6.01 -0.89
CA GLN A 59 -16.87 -6.61 -2.13
C GLN A 59 -16.16 -6.13 -3.41
N LYS A 60 -15.34 -5.08 -3.32
CA LYS A 60 -14.73 -4.40 -4.47
C LYS A 60 -13.23 -4.24 -4.26
N ILE A 61 -12.49 -4.34 -5.37
CA ILE A 61 -11.08 -3.97 -5.43
C ILE A 61 -11.01 -2.60 -6.11
N ILE A 62 -10.55 -1.57 -5.40
CA ILE A 62 -10.47 -0.22 -5.93
C ILE A 62 -9.02 0.16 -6.18
N PRO A 63 -8.64 0.53 -7.41
CA PRO A 63 -7.29 0.98 -7.70
C PRO A 63 -7.00 2.35 -7.06
N VAL A 64 -5.75 2.56 -6.68
CA VAL A 64 -5.29 3.78 -6.02
C VAL A 64 -4.45 4.60 -7.00
N LYS A 65 -4.68 5.93 -7.01
CA LYS A 65 -3.86 6.90 -7.77
C LYS A 65 -3.03 7.82 -6.89
N ASN A 66 -3.43 8.00 -5.64
CA ASN A 66 -2.71 8.84 -4.68
C ASN A 66 -3.13 8.44 -3.27
N HIS A 67 -2.33 8.81 -2.27
CA HIS A 67 -2.65 8.62 -0.87
C HIS A 67 -2.52 9.91 -0.05
N ILE A 68 -3.25 9.95 1.06
CA ILE A 68 -3.09 10.90 2.15
C ILE A 68 -2.64 10.08 3.36
N ASN A 69 -1.43 10.34 3.86
CA ASN A 69 -0.90 9.63 5.01
C ASN A 69 -1.45 10.24 6.31
N LYS A 70 -2.50 9.65 6.86
CA LYS A 70 -3.06 10.01 8.18
C LYS A 70 -2.56 9.11 9.32
N THR A 71 -1.63 8.20 9.02
CA THR A 71 -1.05 7.28 10.03
C THR A 71 -0.09 7.99 10.99
N GLY A 72 0.50 9.10 10.56
CA GLY A 72 1.60 9.76 11.25
C GLY A 72 2.95 9.02 11.15
N LEU A 73 2.98 7.85 10.51
CA LEU A 73 4.18 7.04 10.34
C LEU A 73 4.88 7.38 9.03
N ASN A 74 6.21 7.51 9.09
CA ASN A 74 7.07 7.65 7.92
C ASN A 74 8.12 6.52 7.92
N PRO A 75 8.15 5.64 6.92
CA PRO A 75 9.07 4.50 6.86
C PRO A 75 10.56 4.90 6.78
N LEU A 76 10.83 6.15 6.39
CA LEU A 76 12.18 6.71 6.21
C LEU A 76 12.64 7.53 7.42
N LYS A 77 11.80 7.69 8.44
CA LYS A 77 12.19 8.39 9.67
C LYS A 77 13.32 7.61 10.34
N ASN A 78 14.52 8.18 10.32
CA ASN A 78 15.67 7.66 11.05
C ASN A 78 16.27 8.80 11.89
N LYS A 79 16.29 8.64 13.21
CA LYS A 79 16.80 9.64 14.15
C LYS A 79 18.33 9.74 14.16
N SER A 80 19.05 8.72 13.66
CA SER A 80 20.52 8.65 13.74
C SER A 80 21.24 9.09 12.46
N LYS A 81 20.52 9.47 11.38
CA LYS A 81 21.16 9.94 10.15
C LYS A 81 21.55 11.41 10.27
N THR A 82 22.80 11.71 9.99
CA THR A 82 23.35 13.06 9.89
C THR A 82 22.95 13.76 8.58
N THR A 83 22.69 12.99 7.52
CA THR A 83 22.26 13.52 6.21
C THR A 83 20.77 13.30 5.99
N VAL A 84 20.07 14.39 5.67
CA VAL A 84 18.65 14.39 5.32
C VAL A 84 18.50 14.29 3.80
N VAL A 85 17.65 13.36 3.34
CA VAL A 85 17.30 13.19 1.93
C VAL A 85 15.80 13.38 1.77
N PHE A 86 15.40 14.25 0.84
CA PHE A 86 14.01 14.46 0.47
C PHE A 86 13.71 13.69 -0.81
N TYR A 87 12.64 12.89 -0.78
CA TYR A 87 12.19 12.11 -1.93
C TYR A 87 10.95 12.76 -2.53
N ASP A 88 10.96 12.97 -3.84
CA ASP A 88 9.74 13.24 -4.57
C ASP A 88 8.91 11.97 -4.68
N ILE A 89 7.71 11.98 -4.12
CA ILE A 89 6.77 10.85 -4.11
C ILE A 89 5.50 11.09 -4.94
N THR A 90 5.48 12.15 -5.77
CA THR A 90 4.31 12.53 -6.57
C THR A 90 3.85 11.43 -7.53
N SER A 91 4.78 10.61 -8.01
CA SER A 91 4.54 9.53 -8.97
C SER A 91 4.72 8.12 -8.40
N ILE A 92 4.38 7.90 -7.11
CA ILE A 92 4.43 6.54 -6.52
C ILE A 92 3.58 5.56 -7.34
N TYR A 93 2.33 5.92 -7.64
CA TYR A 93 1.36 5.00 -8.23
C TYR A 93 1.29 5.17 -9.74
N GLN A 94 1.32 4.05 -10.45
CA GLN A 94 0.99 4.00 -11.87
C GLN A 94 -0.48 4.40 -12.08
N LYS A 95 -0.76 5.11 -13.18
CA LYS A 95 -2.11 5.58 -13.53
C LYS A 95 -3.03 4.38 -13.81
N GLN A 96 -4.23 4.40 -13.25
CA GLN A 96 -5.23 3.32 -13.42
C GLN A 96 -6.63 3.93 -13.64
N PRO A 97 -7.43 3.45 -14.61
CA PRO A 97 -8.82 3.88 -14.76
C PRO A 97 -9.64 3.62 -13.48
N GLY A 98 -10.57 4.54 -13.17
CA GLY A 98 -11.44 4.42 -11.99
C GLY A 98 -10.73 4.57 -10.64
N SER A 99 -9.45 4.93 -10.63
CA SER A 99 -8.64 5.02 -9.41
C SER A 99 -9.04 6.17 -8.49
N LYS A 100 -8.92 5.92 -7.18
CA LYS A 100 -9.30 6.85 -6.11
C LYS A 100 -8.09 7.31 -5.30
N VAL A 101 -8.27 8.42 -4.60
CA VAL A 101 -7.35 8.84 -3.54
C VAL A 101 -7.68 8.01 -2.31
N VAL A 102 -6.66 7.49 -1.62
CA VAL A 102 -6.82 6.73 -0.39
C VAL A 102 -6.37 7.54 0.82
N GLU A 103 -7.11 7.49 1.92
CA GLU A 103 -6.69 7.99 3.21
C GLU A 103 -6.22 6.81 4.06
N CYS A 104 -4.94 6.79 4.41
CA CYS A 104 -4.34 5.71 5.18
C CYS A 104 -4.35 6.04 6.66
N TYR A 105 -5.02 5.22 7.46
CA TYR A 105 -5.20 5.39 8.91
C TYR A 105 -4.44 4.36 9.73
N GLY A 106 -3.80 3.36 9.13
CA GLY A 106 -3.13 2.28 9.87
C GLY A 106 -4.10 1.56 10.79
N GLY A 107 -3.74 1.43 12.07
CA GLY A 107 -4.61 0.83 13.10
C GLY A 107 -5.78 1.70 13.57
N TRP A 108 -5.77 3.00 13.29
CA TRP A 108 -6.75 3.95 13.82
C TRP A 108 -8.13 3.78 13.18
N ILE A 109 -9.19 3.86 13.97
CA ILE A 109 -10.57 3.91 13.44
C ILE A 109 -10.77 5.28 12.79
N PRO A 110 -11.12 5.33 11.49
CA PRO A 110 -11.28 6.59 10.82
C PRO A 110 -12.62 7.23 11.20
N PRO A 111 -12.74 8.57 11.07
CA PRO A 111 -14.01 9.24 11.28
C PRO A 111 -15.05 8.76 10.26
N LYS A 112 -16.34 8.80 10.66
CA LYS A 112 -17.45 8.51 9.75
C LYS A 112 -17.41 9.51 8.60
N ILE A 113 -17.25 9.00 7.38
CA ILE A 113 -17.22 9.82 6.18
C ILE A 113 -18.62 10.29 5.82
N LYS A 114 -18.78 11.60 5.58
CA LYS A 114 -19.85 12.13 4.72
C LYS A 114 -19.33 12.16 3.28
N LYS A 115 -19.96 11.39 2.36
CA LYS A 115 -19.70 11.35 0.89
C LYS A 115 -18.35 11.96 0.44
N THR A 116 -17.21 11.35 0.74
CA THR A 116 -15.92 11.82 0.21
C THR A 116 -15.60 11.14 -1.12
N GLN A 117 -14.77 11.80 -1.92
CA GLN A 117 -14.16 11.22 -3.13
C GLN A 117 -13.02 10.24 -2.82
N SER A 118 -12.62 10.13 -1.55
CA SER A 118 -11.55 9.27 -1.05
C SER A 118 -12.09 7.96 -0.46
N ILE A 119 -11.24 6.93 -0.46
CA ILE A 119 -11.50 5.67 0.22
C ILE A 119 -10.55 5.54 1.43
N GLN A 120 -10.92 4.74 2.42
CA GLN A 120 -10.11 4.56 3.63
C GLN A 120 -9.38 3.23 3.58
N ALA A 121 -8.09 3.25 3.91
CA ALA A 121 -7.24 2.07 4.01
C ALA A 121 -6.35 2.11 5.26
N ARG A 122 -5.65 1.01 5.49
CA ARG A 122 -4.80 0.81 6.66
C ARG A 122 -3.40 1.36 6.38
N SER A 123 -2.47 0.47 6.08
CA SER A 123 -1.02 0.72 6.08
C SER A 123 -0.43 0.86 4.67
N LEU A 124 -1.26 0.88 3.61
CA LEU A 124 -0.83 0.94 2.21
C LEU A 124 0.25 2.02 1.91
N CYS A 125 0.06 3.24 2.40
CA CYS A 125 0.98 4.35 2.14
C CYS A 125 2.39 4.06 2.68
N TYR A 126 2.50 3.41 3.83
CA TYR A 126 3.78 3.12 4.48
C TYR A 126 4.65 2.21 3.60
N PHE A 127 4.08 1.10 3.12
CA PHE A 127 4.83 0.15 2.30
C PHE A 127 5.11 0.65 0.89
N THR A 128 4.17 1.38 0.29
CA THR A 128 4.33 1.89 -1.07
C THR A 128 5.37 3.02 -1.14
N VAL A 129 5.41 3.91 -0.13
CA VAL A 129 6.49 4.89 0.03
C VAL A 129 7.83 4.18 0.24
N MET A 130 7.87 3.17 1.12
CA MET A 130 9.10 2.43 1.39
C MET A 130 9.68 1.80 0.12
N ALA A 131 8.87 1.05 -0.65
CA ALA A 131 9.31 0.47 -1.91
C ALA A 131 9.76 1.54 -2.92
N TYR A 132 8.99 2.61 -3.07
CA TYR A 132 9.27 3.65 -4.05
C TYR A 132 10.60 4.35 -3.79
N CYS A 133 10.87 4.68 -2.53
CA CYS A 133 12.12 5.29 -2.09
C CYS A 133 13.29 4.30 -2.12
N SER A 134 13.03 2.99 -2.03
CA SER A 134 14.00 1.93 -2.32
C SER A 134 14.21 1.66 -3.81
N GLY A 135 13.67 2.50 -4.70
CA GLY A 135 13.95 2.45 -6.15
C GLY A 135 12.97 1.62 -6.98
N PHE A 136 11.90 1.08 -6.40
CA PHE A 136 10.86 0.39 -7.16
C PHE A 136 9.88 1.41 -7.75
N LYS A 137 9.93 1.64 -9.07
CA LYS A 137 9.11 2.70 -9.73
C LYS A 137 7.84 2.17 -10.40
N ASN A 138 7.73 0.86 -10.60
CA ASN A 138 6.54 0.23 -11.19
C ASN A 138 5.60 -0.28 -10.08
N ILE A 139 4.89 0.63 -9.41
CA ILE A 139 3.99 0.31 -8.30
C ILE A 139 2.53 0.56 -8.71
N ARG A 140 1.70 -0.47 -8.56
CA ARG A 140 0.24 -0.38 -8.56
C ARG A 140 -0.27 -0.70 -7.17
N ALA A 141 -1.35 -0.04 -6.77
CA ALA A 141 -1.94 -0.26 -5.46
C ALA A 141 -3.46 -0.36 -5.55
N PHE A 142 -4.03 -1.13 -4.62
CA PHE A 142 -5.43 -1.48 -4.55
C PHE A 142 -5.89 -1.53 -3.10
N VAL A 143 -7.14 -1.13 -2.85
CA VAL A 143 -7.81 -1.28 -1.56
C VAL A 143 -9.04 -2.13 -1.73
N ILE A 144 -9.22 -3.10 -0.85
CA ILE A 144 -10.38 -3.99 -0.81
C ILE A 144 -11.43 -3.41 0.14
N ILE A 145 -12.58 -2.99 -0.40
CA ILE A 145 -13.69 -2.36 0.35
C ILE A 145 -15.05 -2.91 -0.01
#